data_AF-A0A2D5W5Q7-F1
#
_entry.id   AF-A0A2D5W5Q7-F1
#
_cell.length_a   1.000
_cell.length_b   1.000
_cell.length_c   1.000
_cell.angle_alpha   90.00
_cell.angle_beta   90.00
_cell.angle_gamma   90.00
#
_symmetry.space_group_name_H-M   'P 1'
#
loop_
_entity.id
_entity.type
_entity.pdbx_description
1 polymer ?
#
loop_
_entity_poly.entity_id
_entity_poly.type
_entity_poly.pdbx_seq_one_letter_code
_entity_poly.pdbx_strand_id
1 'polypeptide(L)'
;MDAAQGAGESHATPVDAAAPGDRSPEAVAITELVRTLTPPDLTWTSDRLDAHFHAGREALARLKQAEPALGRAALGRLLADNPEEIPVRNGLLEVGAHSAPDDAEPLLVQLVTEYGHRMSDRTEAVRLLAQTSPARAEELLGPLLRQERLRQTMPDAEFLLAGWVTACEQTGTDPVEVLSTVAGNIFMQDAARHQAVEELGKHPGTLSRATLEAVLVESTGNGYLRRKAAQALSASLPAETACSIFKRVAEQEADQNMVIFLLNMLEEACG
;
A
#
# COMPACT_ATOMS: atom_id res chain seq x y z
N MET A 1 -39.67 53.42 -22.45
CA MET A 1 -40.40 52.87 -23.61
C MET A 1 -39.38 52.27 -24.55
N ASP A 2 -39.27 50.97 -24.75
CA ASP A 2 -39.57 49.79 -23.93
C ASP A 2 -38.72 48.69 -24.56
N ALA A 3 -38.10 47.88 -23.71
CA ALA A 3 -37.51 46.61 -24.10
C ALA A 3 -38.57 45.51 -23.86
N ALA A 4 -38.87 44.68 -24.85
CA ALA A 4 -39.42 43.32 -24.70
C ALA A 4 -39.64 42.69 -26.09
N GLN A 5 -38.95 41.59 -26.41
CA GLN A 5 -39.44 40.20 -26.37
C GLN A 5 -39.94 39.70 -27.73
N GLY A 6 -39.11 38.87 -28.38
CA GLY A 6 -39.52 37.93 -29.41
C GLY A 6 -39.04 36.55 -29.00
N ALA A 7 -40.00 35.72 -28.56
CA ALA A 7 -39.77 34.36 -28.08
C ALA A 7 -39.32 33.44 -29.24
N GLY A 8 -38.15 32.84 -29.10
CA GLY A 8 -37.70 31.72 -29.92
C GLY A 8 -38.02 30.42 -29.19
N GLU A 9 -39.00 29.68 -29.69
CA GLU A 9 -39.35 28.32 -29.29
C GLU A 9 -38.14 27.39 -29.57
N SER A 10 -37.47 26.93 -28.51
CA SER A 10 -36.52 25.84 -28.60
C SER A 10 -37.25 24.55 -28.27
N HIS A 11 -37.54 23.77 -29.31
CA HIS A 11 -37.98 22.39 -29.19
C HIS A 11 -36.96 21.61 -28.36
N ALA A 12 -37.40 21.16 -27.19
CA ALA A 12 -36.72 20.14 -26.43
C ALA A 12 -36.67 18.86 -27.26
N THR A 13 -35.49 18.53 -27.79
CA THR A 13 -35.19 17.21 -28.32
C THR A 13 -35.21 16.23 -27.14
N PRO A 14 -36.05 15.19 -27.16
CA PRO A 14 -36.06 14.20 -26.10
C PRO A 14 -34.73 13.45 -26.12
N VAL A 15 -34.12 13.30 -24.94
CA VAL A 15 -32.96 12.44 -24.73
C VAL A 15 -33.42 11.00 -24.97
N ASP A 16 -33.12 10.52 -26.17
CA ASP A 16 -33.41 9.16 -26.58
C ASP A 16 -32.49 8.17 -25.85
N ALA A 17 -33.16 7.20 -25.23
CA ALA A 17 -32.77 5.82 -24.97
C ALA A 17 -31.30 5.50 -24.63
N ALA A 18 -31.08 5.16 -23.36
CA ALA A 18 -29.96 4.33 -22.93
C ALA A 18 -29.86 3.06 -23.81
N ALA A 19 -28.65 2.77 -24.31
CA ALA A 19 -28.36 1.60 -25.11
C ALA A 19 -28.72 0.28 -24.37
N PRO A 20 -29.21 -0.76 -25.05
CA PRO A 20 -29.73 -1.99 -24.42
C PRO A 20 -28.62 -2.99 -24.02
N GLY A 21 -27.53 -2.52 -23.40
CA GLY A 21 -26.36 -3.34 -23.06
C GLY A 21 -26.24 -3.83 -21.61
N ASP A 22 -26.97 -3.25 -20.65
CA ASP A 22 -26.48 -3.24 -19.25
C ASP A 22 -27.49 -3.83 -18.24
N ARG A 23 -28.03 -5.03 -18.52
CA ARG A 23 -28.98 -5.74 -17.63
C ARG A 23 -28.43 -7.00 -16.99
N SER A 24 -27.12 -7.28 -17.11
CA SER A 24 -26.56 -8.45 -16.44
C SER A 24 -26.57 -8.25 -14.91
N PRO A 25 -26.72 -9.32 -14.12
CA PRO A 25 -26.63 -9.22 -12.66
C PRO A 25 -25.32 -8.58 -12.20
N GLU A 26 -24.22 -8.82 -12.92
CA GLU A 26 -22.90 -8.26 -12.65
C GLU A 26 -22.90 -6.74 -12.87
N ALA A 27 -23.42 -6.26 -14.01
CA ALA A 27 -23.50 -4.83 -14.31
C ALA A 27 -24.31 -4.06 -13.27
N VAL A 28 -25.43 -4.64 -12.80
CA VAL A 28 -26.24 -4.05 -11.73
C VAL A 28 -25.46 -3.99 -10.42
N ALA A 29 -24.75 -5.07 -10.06
CA ALA A 29 -23.95 -5.11 -8.84
C ALA A 29 -22.78 -4.11 -8.87
N ILE A 30 -22.10 -3.96 -10.02
CA ILE A 30 -21.03 -2.98 -10.20
C ILE A 30 -21.56 -1.55 -10.18
N THR A 31 -22.72 -1.29 -10.79
CA THR A 31 -23.37 0.02 -10.72
C THR A 31 -23.72 0.40 -9.27
N GLU A 32 -24.23 -0.56 -8.50
CA GLU A 32 -24.51 -0.36 -7.09
C GLU A 32 -23.23 -0.12 -6.29
N LEU A 33 -22.15 -0.88 -6.56
CA LEU A 33 -20.85 -0.65 -5.95
C LEU A 33 -20.36 0.78 -6.19
N VAL A 34 -20.36 1.23 -7.45
CA VAL A 34 -19.97 2.60 -7.82
C VAL A 34 -20.77 3.59 -7.01
N ARG A 35 -22.11 3.47 -6.97
CA ARG A 35 -22.99 4.35 -6.19
C ARG A 35 -22.64 4.37 -4.70
N THR A 36 -22.29 3.22 -4.11
CA THR A 36 -21.92 3.12 -2.68
C THR A 36 -20.53 3.62 -2.36
N LEU A 37 -19.65 3.80 -3.36
CA LEU A 37 -18.29 4.29 -3.18
C LEU A 37 -18.12 5.73 -3.66
N THR A 38 -19.03 6.26 -4.48
CA THR A 38 -19.06 7.67 -4.85
C THR A 38 -19.24 8.51 -3.59
N PRO A 39 -18.31 9.44 -3.28
CA PRO A 39 -18.40 10.28 -2.11
C PRO A 39 -19.76 11.00 -2.04
N PRO A 40 -20.45 10.95 -0.88
CA PRO A 40 -21.75 11.58 -0.73
C PRO A 40 -21.61 13.11 -0.69
N ASP A 41 -22.74 13.81 -0.80
CA ASP A 41 -22.79 15.26 -0.71
C ASP A 41 -22.31 15.76 0.67
N LEU A 42 -21.55 16.87 0.66
CA LEU A 42 -20.96 17.48 1.86
C LEU A 42 -21.99 17.96 2.90
N THR A 43 -23.26 18.06 2.52
CA THR A 43 -24.38 18.44 3.40
C THR A 43 -24.93 17.27 4.23
N TRP A 44 -24.42 16.06 4.05
CA TRP A 44 -24.88 14.90 4.81
C TRP A 44 -24.48 15.00 6.28
N THR A 45 -25.39 14.52 7.14
CA THR A 45 -25.16 14.40 8.58
C THR A 45 -24.19 13.25 8.88
N SER A 46 -23.52 13.32 10.03
CA SER A 46 -22.51 12.32 10.44
C SER A 46 -23.03 10.88 10.42
N ASP A 47 -24.24 10.64 10.92
CA ASP A 47 -24.89 9.33 10.94
C ASP A 47 -25.10 8.75 9.53
N ARG A 48 -25.40 9.61 8.56
CA ARG A 48 -25.56 9.20 7.16
C ARG A 48 -24.23 8.92 6.47
N LEU A 49 -23.19 9.70 6.79
CA LEU A 49 -21.83 9.46 6.31
C LEU A 49 -21.30 8.11 6.80
N ASP A 50 -21.50 7.81 8.09
CA ASP A 50 -21.09 6.54 8.69
C ASP A 50 -21.83 5.36 8.06
N ALA A 51 -23.16 5.44 7.92
CA ALA A 51 -23.96 4.40 7.27
C ALA A 51 -23.51 4.14 5.82
N HIS A 52 -23.19 5.20 5.07
CA HIS A 52 -22.69 5.08 3.71
C HIS A 52 -21.30 4.42 3.65
N PHE A 53 -20.38 4.82 4.53
CA PHE A 53 -19.07 4.21 4.64
C PHE A 53 -19.15 2.71 4.95
N HIS A 54 -20.01 2.32 5.90
CA HIS A 54 -20.24 0.92 6.23
C HIS A 54 -20.84 0.14 5.05
N ALA A 55 -21.84 0.70 4.37
CA ALA A 55 -22.44 0.07 3.19
C ALA A 55 -21.41 -0.17 2.07
N GLY A 56 -20.53 0.80 1.80
CA GLY A 56 -19.45 0.65 0.82
C GLY A 56 -18.46 -0.46 1.19
N ARG A 57 -18.06 -0.55 2.47
CA ARG A 57 -17.17 -1.62 2.96
C ARG A 57 -17.80 -3.00 2.86
N GLU A 58 -19.08 -3.13 3.22
CA GLU A 58 -19.82 -4.38 3.10
C GLU A 58 -19.99 -4.81 1.65
N ALA A 59 -20.29 -3.86 0.76
CA ALA A 59 -20.38 -4.11 -0.67
C ALA A 59 -19.04 -4.62 -1.23
N LEU A 60 -17.93 -3.94 -0.93
CA LEU A 60 -16.59 -4.37 -1.35
C LEU A 60 -16.25 -5.77 -0.83
N ALA A 61 -16.41 -6.01 0.47
CA ALA A 61 -16.08 -7.31 1.08
C ALA A 61 -16.85 -8.46 0.43
N ARG A 62 -18.14 -8.27 0.14
CA ARG A 62 -18.98 -9.24 -0.55
C ARG A 62 -18.54 -9.47 -1.99
N LEU A 63 -18.31 -8.39 -2.74
CA LEU A 63 -18.02 -8.48 -4.17
C LEU A 63 -16.62 -9.03 -4.46
N LYS A 64 -15.63 -8.83 -3.58
CA LYS A 64 -14.29 -9.43 -3.68
C LYS A 64 -14.30 -10.97 -3.68
N GLN A 65 -15.35 -11.58 -3.14
CA GLN A 65 -15.49 -13.04 -3.04
C GLN A 65 -16.43 -13.60 -4.12
N ALA A 66 -16.85 -12.77 -5.08
CA ALA A 66 -17.77 -13.18 -6.12
C ALA A 66 -17.08 -13.95 -7.25
N GLU A 67 -17.90 -14.45 -8.17
CA GLU A 67 -17.42 -15.18 -9.35
C GLU A 67 -16.57 -14.29 -10.29
N PRO A 68 -15.66 -14.87 -11.08
CA PRO A 68 -14.78 -14.13 -12.00
C PRO A 68 -15.50 -13.24 -13.02
N ALA A 69 -16.74 -13.58 -13.39
CA ALA A 69 -17.53 -12.73 -14.28
C ALA A 69 -17.76 -11.32 -13.69
N LEU A 70 -17.96 -11.23 -12.36
CA LEU A 70 -18.10 -9.95 -11.68
C LEU A 70 -16.78 -9.17 -11.67
N GLY A 71 -15.66 -9.85 -11.40
CA GLY A 71 -14.33 -9.23 -11.46
C GLY A 71 -14.03 -8.63 -12.83
N ARG A 72 -14.30 -9.38 -13.90
CA ARG A 72 -14.18 -8.87 -15.28
C ARG A 72 -15.11 -7.69 -15.57
N ALA A 73 -16.33 -7.71 -15.05
CA ALA A 73 -17.24 -6.57 -15.18
C ALA A 73 -16.70 -5.32 -14.45
N ALA A 74 -16.11 -5.48 -13.26
CA ALA A 74 -15.48 -4.39 -12.52
C ALA A 74 -14.28 -3.79 -13.28
N LEU A 75 -13.40 -4.65 -13.81
CA LEU A 75 -12.25 -4.22 -14.63
C LEU A 75 -12.71 -3.52 -15.92
N GLY A 76 -13.71 -4.08 -16.61
CA GLY A 76 -14.31 -3.47 -17.79
C GLY A 76 -14.87 -2.09 -17.49
N ARG A 77 -15.57 -1.93 -16.36
CA ARG A 77 -16.10 -0.64 -15.91
C ARG A 77 -15.00 0.36 -15.59
N LEU A 78 -13.95 -0.07 -14.88
CA LEU A 78 -12.80 0.77 -14.53
C LEU A 78 -12.14 1.34 -15.78
N LEU A 79 -11.89 0.50 -16.79
CA LEU A 79 -11.20 0.88 -18.02
C LEU A 79 -12.07 1.71 -18.96
N ALA A 80 -13.38 1.43 -19.02
CA ALA A 80 -14.31 2.15 -19.88
C ALA A 80 -14.64 3.56 -19.36
N ASP A 81 -14.92 3.67 -18.06
CA ASP A 81 -15.41 4.92 -17.47
C ASP A 81 -14.28 5.80 -16.92
N ASN A 82 -13.15 5.19 -16.53
CA ASN A 82 -12.01 5.86 -15.88
C ASN A 82 -12.43 6.88 -14.80
N PRO A 83 -13.13 6.46 -13.74
CA PRO A 83 -13.74 7.39 -12.79
C PRO A 83 -12.72 8.30 -12.09
N GLU A 84 -13.10 9.54 -11.78
CA GLU A 84 -12.21 10.51 -11.11
C GLU A 84 -12.08 10.24 -9.61
N GLU A 85 -13.10 9.64 -9.01
CA GLU A 85 -13.17 9.35 -7.58
C GLU A 85 -12.24 8.19 -7.21
N ILE A 86 -11.22 8.46 -6.40
CA ILE A 86 -10.26 7.45 -5.92
C ILE A 86 -10.96 6.24 -5.28
N PRO A 87 -11.97 6.40 -4.37
CA PRO A 87 -12.63 5.25 -3.76
C PRO A 87 -13.32 4.33 -4.78
N VAL A 88 -13.90 4.92 -5.83
CA VAL A 88 -14.56 4.16 -6.90
C VAL A 88 -13.52 3.39 -7.71
N ARG A 89 -12.43 4.04 -8.15
CA ARG A 89 -11.36 3.35 -8.90
C ARG A 89 -10.74 2.22 -8.11
N ASN A 90 -10.31 2.49 -6.89
CA ASN A 90 -9.68 1.49 -6.03
C ASN A 90 -10.65 0.35 -5.75
N GLY A 91 -11.92 0.65 -5.49
CA GLY A 91 -12.93 -0.39 -5.26
C GLY A 91 -13.18 -1.28 -6.48
N LEU A 92 -13.24 -0.71 -7.68
CA LEU A 92 -13.37 -1.50 -8.92
C LEU A 92 -12.12 -2.35 -9.17
N LEU A 93 -10.93 -1.78 -8.98
CA LEU A 93 -9.66 -2.50 -9.13
C LEU A 93 -9.54 -3.63 -8.11
N GLU A 94 -9.96 -3.40 -6.86
CA GLU A 94 -9.93 -4.38 -5.78
C GLU A 94 -10.91 -5.54 -6.03
N VAL A 95 -12.14 -5.26 -6.47
CA VAL A 95 -13.09 -6.31 -6.87
C VAL A 95 -12.56 -7.11 -8.06
N GLY A 96 -11.99 -6.43 -9.06
CA GLY A 96 -11.35 -7.06 -10.21
C GLY A 96 -10.23 -8.01 -9.80
N ALA A 97 -9.27 -7.51 -9.00
CA ALA A 97 -8.11 -8.26 -8.54
C ALA A 97 -8.47 -9.51 -7.74
N HIS A 98 -9.43 -9.42 -6.81
CA HIS A 98 -9.77 -10.55 -5.95
C HIS A 98 -10.72 -11.56 -6.60
N SER A 99 -11.70 -11.09 -7.39
CA SER A 99 -12.71 -11.99 -7.97
C SER A 99 -12.23 -12.63 -9.27
N ALA A 100 -11.32 -11.96 -10.00
CA ALA A 100 -10.76 -12.42 -11.27
C ALA A 100 -9.23 -12.17 -11.33
N PRO A 101 -8.44 -12.81 -10.44
CA PRO A 101 -7.01 -12.53 -10.29
C PRO A 101 -6.21 -12.72 -11.58
N ASP A 102 -6.46 -13.80 -12.32
CA ASP A 102 -5.77 -14.09 -13.58
C ASP A 102 -6.07 -13.03 -14.66
N ASP A 103 -7.30 -12.50 -14.69
CA ASP A 103 -7.71 -11.44 -15.63
C ASP A 103 -7.14 -10.06 -15.21
N ALA A 104 -6.95 -9.84 -13.90
CA ALA A 104 -6.48 -8.57 -13.35
C ALA A 104 -4.95 -8.43 -13.37
N GLU A 105 -4.20 -9.53 -13.23
CA GLU A 105 -2.74 -9.51 -13.10
C GLU A 105 -2.03 -8.67 -14.18
N PRO A 106 -2.35 -8.78 -15.48
CA PRO A 106 -1.68 -7.98 -16.51
C PRO A 106 -1.85 -6.47 -16.29
N LEU A 107 -3.05 -6.04 -15.90
CA LEU A 107 -3.33 -4.64 -15.60
C LEU A 107 -2.58 -4.18 -14.34
N LEU A 108 -2.53 -5.00 -13.29
CA LEU A 108 -1.81 -4.67 -12.06
C LEU A 108 -0.30 -4.51 -12.32
N VAL A 109 0.30 -5.42 -13.09
CA VAL A 109 1.70 -5.32 -13.51
C VAL A 109 1.94 -4.04 -14.33
N GLN A 110 1.02 -3.73 -15.25
CA GLN A 110 1.08 -2.51 -16.05
C GLN A 110 1.07 -1.26 -15.16
N LEU A 111 0.11 -1.16 -14.23
CA LEU A 111 -0.01 -0.02 -13.31
C LEU A 111 1.25 0.18 -12.47
N VAL A 112 1.86 -0.90 -11.98
CA VAL A 112 3.10 -0.80 -11.18
C VAL A 112 4.27 -0.28 -12.05
N THR A 113 4.42 -0.80 -13.25
CA THR A 113 5.64 -0.61 -14.07
C THR A 113 5.60 0.57 -15.04
N GLU A 114 4.43 0.92 -15.55
CA GLU A 114 4.30 1.95 -16.58
C GLU A 114 4.11 3.35 -16.00
N TYR A 115 4.67 4.32 -16.73
CA TYR A 115 4.51 5.73 -16.44
C TYR A 115 3.20 6.27 -16.99
N GLY A 116 2.64 7.28 -16.32
CA GLY A 116 1.45 8.02 -16.78
C GLY A 116 0.16 7.65 -16.06
N HIS A 117 0.14 6.55 -15.31
CA HIS A 117 -0.97 6.22 -14.42
C HIS A 117 -0.97 7.07 -13.14
N ARG A 118 -2.15 7.28 -12.57
CA ARG A 118 -2.34 8.03 -11.32
C ARG A 118 -1.61 7.32 -10.18
N MET A 119 -0.89 8.07 -9.34
CA MET A 119 -0.06 7.46 -8.29
C MET A 119 -0.88 6.60 -7.30
N SER A 120 -2.11 7.01 -6.99
CA SER A 120 -3.04 6.22 -6.16
C SER A 120 -3.26 4.82 -6.72
N ASP A 121 -3.43 4.71 -8.03
CA ASP A 121 -3.78 3.47 -8.71
C ASP A 121 -2.53 2.57 -8.80
N ARG A 122 -1.36 3.18 -8.99
CA ARG A 122 -0.06 2.48 -8.98
C ARG A 122 0.26 1.92 -7.59
N THR A 123 0.08 2.72 -6.53
CA THR A 123 0.26 2.27 -5.14
C THR A 123 -0.71 1.15 -4.79
N GLU A 124 -1.98 1.30 -5.18
CA GLU A 124 -2.99 0.26 -4.92
C GLU A 124 -2.69 -1.02 -5.70
N ALA A 125 -2.19 -0.92 -6.94
CA ALA A 125 -1.79 -2.08 -7.74
C ALA A 125 -0.67 -2.89 -7.08
N VAL A 126 0.30 -2.25 -6.42
CA VAL A 126 1.35 -2.95 -5.65
C VAL A 126 0.72 -3.84 -4.56
N ARG A 127 -0.21 -3.26 -3.78
CA ARG A 127 -0.91 -3.98 -2.71
C ARG A 127 -1.73 -5.15 -3.26
N LEU A 128 -2.50 -4.92 -4.32
CA LEU A 128 -3.38 -5.93 -4.90
C LEU A 128 -2.57 -7.05 -5.55
N LEU A 129 -1.53 -6.74 -6.32
CA LEU A 129 -0.66 -7.73 -6.96
C LEU A 129 -0.04 -8.66 -5.91
N ALA A 130 0.45 -8.11 -4.79
CA ALA A 130 0.98 -8.90 -3.68
C ALA A 130 -0.04 -9.83 -3.03
N GLN A 131 -1.32 -9.44 -2.99
CA GLN A 131 -2.38 -10.20 -2.35
C GLN A 131 -2.99 -11.29 -3.24
N THR A 132 -3.00 -11.08 -4.55
CA THR A 132 -3.73 -11.94 -5.50
C THR A 132 -2.81 -12.73 -6.41
N SER A 133 -1.60 -12.23 -6.65
CA SER A 133 -0.57 -12.85 -7.48
C SER A 133 0.80 -12.76 -6.81
N PRO A 134 0.99 -13.35 -5.61
CA PRO A 134 2.18 -13.12 -4.77
C PRO A 134 3.50 -13.53 -5.46
N ALA A 135 3.52 -14.66 -6.16
CA ALA A 135 4.71 -15.07 -6.93
C ALA A 135 5.10 -14.02 -7.98
N ARG A 136 4.11 -13.43 -8.66
CA ARG A 136 4.34 -12.38 -9.65
C ARG A 136 4.81 -11.08 -9.00
N ALA A 137 4.26 -10.72 -7.84
CA ALA A 137 4.70 -9.57 -7.06
C ALA A 137 6.17 -9.70 -6.63
N GLU A 138 6.63 -10.89 -6.23
CA GLU A 138 8.04 -11.11 -5.89
C GLU A 138 8.99 -10.91 -7.06
N GLU A 139 8.65 -11.53 -8.20
CA GLU A 139 9.42 -11.39 -9.44
C GLU A 139 9.57 -9.92 -9.85
N LEU A 140 8.52 -9.13 -9.62
CA LEU A 140 8.48 -7.73 -10.02
C LEU A 140 9.12 -6.78 -9.01
N LEU A 141 8.73 -6.87 -7.73
CA LEU A 141 9.10 -5.90 -6.69
C LEU A 141 10.49 -6.19 -6.11
N GLY A 142 10.88 -7.45 -6.00
CA GLY A 142 12.16 -7.86 -5.43
C GLY A 142 13.38 -7.23 -6.13
N PRO A 143 13.45 -7.21 -7.48
CA PRO A 143 14.53 -6.53 -8.21
C PRO A 143 14.54 -5.02 -8.00
N LEU A 144 13.38 -4.37 -7.85
CA LEU A 144 13.28 -2.92 -7.62
C LEU A 144 13.85 -2.52 -6.26
N LEU A 145 13.54 -3.30 -5.22
CA LEU A 145 14.00 -3.05 -3.85
C LEU A 145 15.49 -3.30 -3.66
N ARG A 146 16.12 -4.12 -4.51
CA ARG A 146 17.57 -4.35 -4.51
C ARG A 146 18.38 -3.26 -5.23
N GLN A 147 17.73 -2.32 -5.91
CA GLN A 147 18.45 -1.26 -6.60
C GLN A 147 19.03 -0.27 -5.60
N GLU A 148 20.27 0.17 -5.85
CA GLU A 148 20.89 1.24 -5.08
C GLU A 148 20.08 2.54 -5.19
N ARG A 149 19.61 2.86 -6.40
CA ARG A 149 18.76 4.03 -6.67
C ARG A 149 17.72 3.72 -7.73
N LEU A 150 16.46 4.01 -7.41
CA LEU A 150 15.38 4.05 -8.39
C LEU A 150 15.60 5.26 -9.32
N ARG A 151 15.68 5.02 -10.63
CA ARG A 151 15.93 6.06 -11.64
C ARG A 151 14.65 6.64 -12.23
N GLN A 152 13.54 6.34 -11.58
CA GLN A 152 12.24 6.32 -12.21
C GLN A 152 11.15 6.60 -11.18
N THR A 153 10.10 7.33 -11.56
CA THR A 153 9.00 7.66 -10.64
C THR A 153 8.18 6.40 -10.40
N MET A 154 8.24 5.90 -9.17
CA MET A 154 7.53 4.71 -8.69
C MET A 154 6.57 5.09 -7.57
N PRO A 155 5.65 4.20 -7.17
CA PRO A 155 5.08 4.24 -5.84
C PRO A 155 6.18 4.38 -4.78
N ASP A 156 5.84 5.01 -3.64
CA ASP A 156 6.80 5.17 -2.55
C ASP A 156 7.34 3.80 -2.10
N ALA A 157 8.62 3.78 -1.74
CA ALA A 157 9.35 2.56 -1.49
C ALA A 157 8.79 1.78 -0.29
N GLU A 158 8.11 2.45 0.65
CA GLU A 158 7.40 1.78 1.75
C GLU A 158 6.27 0.88 1.22
N PHE A 159 5.53 1.32 0.19
CA PHE A 159 4.48 0.51 -0.41
C PHE A 159 5.06 -0.63 -1.25
N LEU A 160 6.14 -0.39 -1.98
CA LEU A 160 6.87 -1.45 -2.70
C LEU A 160 7.37 -2.53 -1.74
N LEU A 161 7.95 -2.11 -0.61
CA LEU A 161 8.43 -3.02 0.43
C LEU A 161 7.28 -3.78 1.09
N ALA A 162 6.21 -3.10 1.49
CA ALA A 162 5.04 -3.72 2.11
C ALA A 162 4.39 -4.77 1.20
N GLY A 163 4.24 -4.44 -0.09
CA GLY A 163 3.75 -5.39 -1.10
C GLY A 163 4.68 -6.59 -1.24
N TRP A 164 5.99 -6.36 -1.33
CA TRP A 164 6.95 -7.45 -1.45
C TRP A 164 6.99 -8.37 -0.21
N VAL A 165 6.95 -7.80 1.00
CA VAL A 165 6.88 -8.58 2.26
C VAL A 165 5.59 -9.39 2.30
N THR A 166 4.44 -8.79 1.95
CA THR A 166 3.17 -9.52 1.86
C THR A 166 3.27 -10.70 0.89
N ALA A 167 3.94 -10.53 -0.24
CA ALA A 167 4.14 -11.60 -1.21
C ALA A 167 5.01 -12.73 -0.64
N CYS A 168 6.13 -12.38 0.02
CA CYS A 168 7.01 -13.35 0.70
C CYS A 168 6.29 -14.16 1.78
N GLU A 169 5.42 -13.52 2.56
CA GLU A 169 4.60 -14.23 3.56
C GLU A 169 3.68 -15.28 2.92
N GLN A 170 3.12 -14.98 1.74
CA GLN A 170 2.19 -15.88 1.05
C GLN A 170 2.88 -17.01 0.28
N THR A 171 4.09 -16.79 -0.22
CA THR A 171 4.87 -17.81 -0.94
C THR A 171 5.77 -18.63 -0.01
N GLY A 172 6.06 -18.12 1.19
CA GLY A 172 7.06 -18.68 2.10
C GLY A 172 8.51 -18.32 1.76
N THR A 173 8.75 -17.30 0.91
CA THR A 173 10.09 -16.79 0.62
C THR A 173 10.68 -16.10 1.86
N ASP A 174 11.95 -16.36 2.18
CA ASP A 174 12.67 -15.67 3.25
C ASP A 174 12.97 -14.21 2.86
N PRO A 175 12.42 -13.21 3.58
CA PRO A 175 12.54 -11.82 3.16
C PRO A 175 13.88 -11.17 3.55
N VAL A 176 14.70 -11.83 4.39
CA VAL A 176 15.82 -11.19 5.10
C VAL A 176 16.83 -10.52 4.17
N GLU A 177 17.20 -11.13 3.04
CA GLU A 177 18.23 -10.57 2.13
C GLU A 177 17.84 -9.19 1.58
N VAL A 178 16.60 -9.03 1.12
CA VAL A 178 16.12 -7.76 0.57
C VAL A 178 15.85 -6.77 1.67
N LEU A 179 15.28 -7.21 2.80
CA LEU A 179 15.11 -6.35 3.98
C LEU A 179 16.46 -5.77 4.42
N SER A 180 17.51 -6.59 4.46
CA SER A 180 18.87 -6.14 4.77
C SER A 180 19.40 -5.13 3.77
N THR A 181 19.14 -5.35 2.48
CA THR A 181 19.52 -4.42 1.41
C THR A 181 18.82 -3.07 1.56
N VAL A 182 17.51 -3.09 1.80
CA VAL A 182 16.68 -1.88 1.95
C VAL A 182 17.08 -1.11 3.21
N ALA A 183 17.24 -1.78 4.35
CA ALA A 183 17.64 -1.15 5.60
C ALA A 183 19.01 -0.45 5.51
N GLY A 184 19.98 -1.09 4.84
CA GLY A 184 21.33 -0.56 4.66
C GLY A 184 21.50 0.46 3.53
N ASN A 185 20.49 0.66 2.68
CA ASN A 185 20.59 1.57 1.55
C ASN A 185 20.28 3.02 1.96
N ILE A 186 21.31 3.85 2.11
CA ILE A 186 21.20 5.28 2.47
C ILE A 186 20.45 6.13 1.43
N PHE A 187 20.29 5.64 0.20
CA PHE A 187 19.53 6.32 -0.85
C PHE A 187 18.07 5.89 -0.90
N MET A 188 17.69 4.89 -0.11
CA MET A 188 16.31 4.47 0.02
C MET A 188 15.53 5.48 0.89
N GLN A 189 14.25 5.66 0.59
CA GLN A 189 13.37 6.51 1.40
C GLN A 189 13.34 6.01 2.86
N ASP A 190 13.43 6.94 3.81
CA ASP A 190 13.51 6.62 5.25
C ASP A 190 12.34 5.75 5.72
N ALA A 191 11.12 5.98 5.22
CA ALA A 191 9.96 5.18 5.57
C ALA A 191 10.14 3.68 5.24
N ALA A 192 10.68 3.37 4.06
CA ALA A 192 10.99 2.00 3.67
C ALA A 192 12.12 1.41 4.52
N ARG A 193 13.15 2.20 4.85
CA ARG A 193 14.25 1.76 5.74
C ARG A 193 13.73 1.46 7.14
N HIS A 194 12.85 2.30 7.67
CA HIS A 194 12.20 2.11 8.97
C HIS A 194 11.41 0.80 9.01
N GLN A 195 10.56 0.58 8.01
CA GLN A 195 9.79 -0.65 7.90
C GLN A 195 10.71 -1.87 7.75
N ALA A 196 11.75 -1.80 6.92
CA ALA A 196 12.68 -2.90 6.74
C ALA A 196 13.37 -3.31 8.06
N VAL A 197 13.78 -2.33 8.88
CA VAL A 197 14.36 -2.57 10.20
C VAL A 197 13.37 -3.23 11.16
N GLU A 198 12.10 -2.81 11.13
CA GLU A 198 11.05 -3.44 11.94
C GLU A 198 10.78 -4.88 11.52
N GLU A 199 10.68 -5.12 10.20
CA GLU A 199 10.47 -6.47 9.65
C GLU A 199 11.66 -7.38 9.97
N LEU A 200 12.91 -6.92 9.86
CA LEU A 200 14.09 -7.70 10.26
C LEU A 200 14.02 -8.20 11.71
N GLY A 201 13.41 -7.42 12.61
CA GLY A 201 13.16 -7.83 14.00
C GLY A 201 12.21 -9.02 14.14
N LYS A 202 11.36 -9.28 13.14
CA LYS A 202 10.45 -10.44 13.10
C LYS A 202 11.09 -11.69 12.51
N HIS A 203 12.26 -11.55 11.86
CA HIS A 203 13.00 -12.62 11.21
C HIS A 203 14.36 -12.83 11.88
N PRO A 204 14.44 -13.46 13.07
CA PRO A 204 15.69 -13.63 13.78
C PRO A 204 16.65 -14.54 13.00
N GLY A 205 17.87 -14.05 12.79
CA GLY A 205 18.90 -14.76 12.04
C GLY A 205 20.23 -14.02 12.07
N THR A 206 21.30 -14.67 11.62
CA THR A 206 22.65 -14.08 11.61
C THR A 206 22.71 -12.81 10.78
N LEU A 207 22.09 -12.83 9.59
CA LEU A 207 22.09 -11.67 8.69
C LEU A 207 21.23 -10.53 9.25
N SER A 208 20.00 -10.81 9.71
CA SER A 208 19.13 -9.80 10.32
C SER A 208 19.80 -9.11 11.49
N ARG A 209 20.40 -9.89 12.40
CA ARG A 209 21.16 -9.34 13.53
C ARG A 209 22.32 -8.45 13.06
N ALA A 210 23.14 -8.93 12.12
CA ALA A 210 24.28 -8.18 11.63
C ALA A 210 23.84 -6.86 10.98
N THR A 211 22.75 -6.86 10.22
CA THR A 211 22.17 -5.64 9.64
C THR A 211 21.67 -4.69 10.72
N LEU A 212 20.89 -5.18 11.68
CA LEU A 212 20.36 -4.35 12.76
C LEU A 212 21.47 -3.73 13.62
N GLU A 213 22.52 -4.49 13.94
CA GLU A 213 23.71 -3.95 14.63
C GLU A 213 24.42 -2.89 13.78
N ALA A 214 24.52 -3.07 12.47
CA ALA A 214 25.13 -2.07 11.57
C ALA A 214 24.30 -0.79 11.50
N VAL A 215 22.97 -0.90 11.37
CA VAL A 215 22.06 0.26 11.37
C VAL A 215 22.09 0.97 12.71
N LEU A 216 22.16 0.24 13.83
CA LEU A 216 22.21 0.83 15.17
C LEU A 216 23.41 1.79 15.34
N VAL A 217 24.55 1.51 14.73
CA VAL A 217 25.77 2.33 14.82
C VAL A 217 25.98 3.25 13.62
N GLU A 218 25.02 3.34 12.70
CA GLU A 218 25.14 4.13 11.48
C GLU A 218 25.23 5.64 11.80
N SER A 219 26.16 6.34 11.13
CA SER A 219 26.46 7.76 11.34
C SER A 219 25.74 8.70 10.35
N THR A 220 24.61 8.28 9.76
CA THR A 220 23.88 9.09 8.78
C THR A 220 22.98 10.16 9.38
N GLY A 221 22.92 10.28 10.71
CA GLY A 221 22.10 11.27 11.42
C GLY A 221 20.62 10.89 11.53
N ASN A 222 20.20 9.73 11.00
CA ASN A 222 18.83 9.23 11.20
C ASN A 222 18.70 8.54 12.58
N GLY A 223 18.59 9.35 13.63
CA GLY A 223 18.43 8.86 15.01
C GLY A 223 17.13 8.09 15.27
N TYR A 224 16.13 8.18 14.38
CA TYR A 224 14.89 7.41 14.52
C TYR A 224 15.06 5.97 14.01
N LEU A 225 15.68 5.79 12.85
CA LEU A 225 16.05 4.48 12.30
C LEU A 225 16.92 3.69 13.29
N ARG A 226 17.92 4.34 13.90
CA ARG A 226 18.80 3.73 14.91
C ARG A 226 18.03 3.23 16.14
N ARG A 227 17.05 4.01 16.60
CA ARG A 227 16.15 3.62 17.70
C ARG A 227 15.28 2.42 17.33
N LYS A 228 14.73 2.38 16.11
CA LYS A 228 14.02 1.19 15.61
C LYS A 228 14.92 -0.03 15.57
N ALA A 229 16.19 0.11 15.17
CA ALA A 229 17.13 -1.00 15.15
C ALA A 229 17.41 -1.56 16.57
N ALA A 230 17.57 -0.69 17.56
CA ALA A 230 17.68 -1.11 18.96
C ALA A 230 16.41 -1.84 19.44
N GLN A 231 15.22 -1.31 19.12
CA GLN A 231 13.94 -1.94 19.47
C GLN A 231 13.79 -3.32 18.81
N ALA A 232 14.13 -3.43 17.52
CA ALA A 232 14.11 -4.69 16.78
C ALA A 232 15.12 -5.72 17.34
N LEU A 233 16.32 -5.30 17.74
CA LEU A 233 17.29 -6.16 18.42
C LEU A 233 16.77 -6.64 19.78
N SER A 234 16.15 -5.75 20.56
CA SER A 234 15.56 -6.08 21.85
C SER A 234 14.43 -7.10 21.72
N ALA A 235 13.58 -6.94 20.70
CA ALA A 235 12.46 -7.84 20.45
C ALA A 235 12.88 -9.22 19.90
N SER A 236 14.02 -9.31 19.21
CA SER A 236 14.44 -10.52 18.47
C SER A 236 15.52 -11.35 19.16
N LEU A 237 16.22 -10.81 20.16
CA LEU A 237 17.36 -11.47 20.82
C LEU A 237 17.07 -11.79 22.29
N PRO A 238 17.77 -12.77 22.87
CA PRO A 238 17.78 -12.95 24.32
C PRO A 238 18.24 -11.67 25.03
N ALA A 239 17.60 -11.33 26.15
CA ALA A 239 17.86 -10.10 26.91
C ALA A 239 19.36 -9.90 27.17
N GLU A 240 20.08 -10.91 27.66
CA GLU A 240 21.53 -10.82 27.93
C GLU A 240 22.35 -10.38 26.70
N THR A 241 21.98 -10.87 25.51
CA THR A 241 22.65 -10.52 24.26
C THR A 241 22.32 -9.09 23.84
N ALA A 242 21.04 -8.70 23.90
CA ALA A 242 20.62 -7.32 23.63
C ALA A 242 21.29 -6.32 24.59
N CYS A 243 21.30 -6.62 25.89
CA CYS A 243 21.97 -5.84 26.92
C CYS A 243 23.47 -5.66 26.65
N SER A 244 24.16 -6.73 26.25
CA SER A 244 25.58 -6.68 25.90
C SER A 244 25.84 -5.74 24.71
N ILE A 245 25.00 -5.81 23.67
CA ILE A 245 25.08 -4.94 22.50
C ILE A 245 24.85 -3.48 22.91
N PHE A 246 23.77 -3.20 23.65
CA PHE A 246 23.42 -1.82 24.02
C PHE A 246 24.46 -1.18 24.94
N LYS A 247 25.04 -1.92 25.89
CA LYS A 247 26.17 -1.43 26.72
C LYS A 247 27.36 -1.03 25.86
N ARG A 248 27.79 -1.91 24.95
CA ARG A 248 28.92 -1.66 24.05
C ARG A 248 28.68 -0.43 23.17
N VAL A 249 27.47 -0.28 22.62
CA VAL A 249 27.13 0.86 21.77
C VAL A 249 27.08 2.16 22.59
N ALA A 250 26.47 2.14 23.78
CA ALA A 250 26.38 3.32 24.64
C ALA A 250 27.77 3.82 25.10
N GLU A 251 28.73 2.93 25.34
CA GLU A 251 30.12 3.29 25.69
C GLU A 251 30.87 4.01 24.57
N GLN A 252 30.45 3.82 23.32
CA GLN A 252 31.11 4.34 22.11
C GLN A 252 30.31 5.48 21.45
N GLU A 253 29.12 5.78 21.97
CA GLU A 253 28.20 6.75 21.38
C GLU A 253 28.54 8.19 21.79
N ALA A 254 28.51 9.09 20.80
CA ALA A 254 28.75 10.52 20.99
C ALA A 254 27.43 11.32 21.08
N ASP A 255 26.34 10.83 20.50
CA ASP A 255 25.01 11.46 20.59
C ASP A 255 24.38 11.18 21.95
N GLN A 256 24.31 12.23 22.80
CA GLN A 256 23.72 12.16 24.14
C GLN A 256 22.27 11.67 24.14
N ASN A 257 21.47 12.00 23.12
CA ASN A 257 20.08 11.53 23.06
C ASN A 257 20.01 10.02 22.81
N MET A 258 20.92 9.50 21.98
CA MET A 258 21.02 8.06 21.73
C MET A 258 21.56 7.33 22.96
N VAL A 259 22.53 7.90 23.68
CA VAL A 259 23.01 7.36 24.98
C VAL A 259 21.85 7.24 25.97
N ILE A 260 21.10 8.33 26.18
CA ILE A 260 19.94 8.34 27.10
C ILE A 260 18.92 7.26 26.70
N PHE A 261 18.62 7.17 25.40
CA PHE A 261 17.70 6.15 24.91
C PHE A 261 18.19 4.71 25.19
N LEU A 262 19.47 4.42 24.92
CA LEU A 262 20.03 3.09 25.17
C LEU A 262 20.09 2.76 26.67
N LEU A 263 20.38 3.74 27.53
CA LEU A 263 20.35 3.57 28.98
C LEU A 263 18.93 3.25 29.49
N ASN A 264 17.90 3.93 28.98
CA ASN A 264 16.51 3.61 29.34
C ASN A 264 16.13 2.18 28.90
N MET A 265 16.54 1.76 27.69
CA MET A 265 16.33 0.38 27.24
C MET A 265 17.06 -0.64 28.12
N LEU A 266 18.28 -0.33 28.57
CA LEU A 266 19.03 -1.19 29.48
C LEU A 266 18.35 -1.30 30.86
N GLU A 267 17.78 -0.22 31.37
CA GLU A 267 17.02 -0.24 32.63
C GLU A 267 15.75 -1.10 32.50
N GLU A 268 15.03 -0.98 31.39
CA GLU A 268 13.80 -1.76 31.13
C GLU A 268 14.07 -3.26 30.88
N ALA A 269 15.14 -3.60 30.14
CA ALA A 269 15.40 -4.97 29.68
C ALA A 269 16.39 -5.76 30.55
N CYS A 270 17.23 -5.07 31.34
CA CYS A 270 18.34 -5.67 32.08
C CYS A 270 18.34 -5.36 33.58
N GLY A 271 17.41 -4.52 34.04
CA GLY A 271 17.22 -4.13 35.45
C GLY A 271 16.41 -5.12 36.26
#